data_AF-A0A7W4ZBD5-F1
#
_entry.id   AF-A0A7W4ZBD5-F1
#
_cell.length_a   1.000
_cell.length_b   1.000
_cell.length_c   1.000
_cell.angle_alpha   90.00
_cell.angle_beta   90.00
_cell.angle_gamma   90.00
#
_symmetry.space_group_name_H-M   'P 1'
#
loop_
_entity.id
_entity.type
_entity.pdbx_description
1 polymer ?
#
loop_
_entity_poly.entity_id
_entity_poly.type
_entity_poly.pdbx_seq_one_letter_code
_entity_poly.pdbx_strand_id
1 'polypeptide(L)'
;MPINILNYTGKVEGEKPEKLDWLCDGEWELPAQIEYLEKWLASTGKNFESGAYVADVGFSPREGACGGGSVLTHESMAIMASIGMNLFLSEYPGMEESSE
;
A
#
# COMPACT_ATOMS: atom_id res chain seq x y z
N MET A 1 -7.23 4.30 -6.22
CA MET A 1 -7.51 3.31 -5.18
C MET A 1 -6.54 3.56 -4.05
N PRO A 2 -7.01 3.45 -2.83
CA PRO A 2 -6.21 3.76 -1.67
C PRO A 2 -5.35 2.58 -1.24
N ILE A 3 -4.35 2.89 -0.43
CA ILE A 3 -3.54 1.92 0.28
C ILE A 3 -4.27 1.57 1.59
N ASN A 4 -4.60 0.30 1.78
CA ASN A 4 -5.08 -0.18 3.07
C ASN A 4 -3.89 -0.55 3.96
N ILE A 5 -3.83 0.01 5.16
CA ILE A 5 -2.90 -0.44 6.19
C ILE A 5 -3.65 -1.39 7.12
N LEU A 6 -3.21 -2.65 7.15
CA LEU A 6 -3.90 -3.75 7.81
C LEU A 6 -3.02 -4.37 8.90
N ASN A 7 -3.63 -4.74 10.01
CA ASN A 7 -3.00 -5.42 11.13
C ASN A 7 -3.58 -6.83 11.32
N TYR A 8 -2.71 -7.82 11.15
CA TYR A 8 -2.94 -9.24 11.35
C TYR A 8 -2.28 -9.77 12.63
N THR A 9 -1.69 -8.90 13.46
CA THR A 9 -1.00 -9.33 14.69
C THR A 9 -1.98 -10.05 15.62
N GLY A 10 -1.66 -11.30 15.95
CA GLY A 10 -2.49 -12.16 16.78
C GLY A 10 -3.75 -12.72 16.10
N LYS A 11 -3.93 -12.50 14.79
CA LYS A 11 -5.03 -13.07 14.01
C LYS A 11 -4.72 -14.50 13.58
N VAL A 12 -5.74 -15.35 13.55
CA VAL A 12 -5.67 -16.70 12.97
C VAL A 12 -6.18 -16.70 11.52
N GLU A 13 -5.88 -17.76 10.78
CA GLU A 13 -6.31 -17.90 9.38
C GLU A 13 -7.84 -17.79 9.26
N GLY A 14 -8.30 -16.94 8.34
CA GLY A 14 -9.71 -16.66 8.11
C GLY A 14 -10.30 -15.51 8.95
N GLU A 15 -9.58 -14.99 9.95
CA GLU A 15 -10.01 -13.77 10.65
C GLU A 15 -9.76 -12.51 9.82
N LYS A 16 -10.66 -11.52 9.97
CA LYS A 16 -10.50 -10.23 9.33
C LYS A 16 -9.38 -9.43 10.02
N PRO A 17 -8.51 -8.75 9.24
CA PRO A 17 -7.55 -7.82 9.82
C PRO A 17 -8.26 -6.65 10.48
N GLU A 18 -7.56 -6.02 11.43
CA GLU A 18 -7.88 -4.67 11.85
C GLU A 18 -7.39 -3.67 10.79
N LYS A 19 -8.24 -2.71 10.42
CA LYS A 19 -7.86 -1.63 9.51
C LYS A 19 -7.28 -0.48 10.33
N LEU A 20 -6.01 -0.16 10.09
CA LEU A 20 -5.29 0.89 10.80
C LEU A 20 -5.38 2.23 10.08
N ASP A 21 -5.28 2.23 8.75
CA ASP A 21 -5.30 3.46 7.96
C ASP A 21 -5.75 3.22 6.51
N TRP A 22 -6.03 4.33 5.83
CA TRP A 22 -6.46 4.41 4.44
C TRP A 22 -5.77 5.60 3.77
N LEU A 23 -4.79 5.31 2.91
CA LEU A 23 -3.94 6.34 2.31
C LEU A 23 -4.36 6.62 0.86
N CYS A 24 -4.17 7.86 0.41
CA CYS A 24 -4.33 8.30 -0.98
C CYS A 24 -5.62 7.82 -1.67
N ASP A 25 -6.76 8.13 -1.07
CA ASP A 25 -8.06 7.83 -1.65
C ASP A 25 -8.23 8.43 -3.05
N GLY A 26 -8.83 7.66 -3.96
CA GLY A 26 -9.01 8.06 -5.35
C GLY A 26 -7.76 8.05 -6.24
N GLU A 27 -6.55 7.88 -5.71
CA GLU A 27 -5.30 7.88 -6.49
C GLU A 27 -4.98 6.48 -7.01
N TRP A 28 -4.80 6.28 -8.31
CA TRP A 28 -4.59 4.96 -8.92
C TRP A 28 -3.19 4.77 -9.53
N GLU A 29 -2.40 5.85 -9.58
CA GLU A 29 -1.05 5.85 -10.11
C GLU A 29 -0.06 5.38 -9.04
N LEU A 30 0.55 4.22 -9.28
CA LEU A 30 1.51 3.60 -8.36
C LEU A 30 2.64 4.56 -7.89
N PRO A 31 3.21 5.44 -8.73
CA PRO A 31 4.19 6.44 -8.28
C PRO A 31 3.71 7.33 -7.14
N ALA A 32 2.52 7.92 -7.27
CA ALA A 32 1.95 8.78 -6.24
C ALA A 32 1.63 7.98 -4.97
N GLN A 33 1.06 6.78 -5.12
CA GLN A 33 0.75 5.89 -4.01
C GLN A 33 1.99 5.55 -3.17
N ILE A 34 3.10 5.19 -3.81
CA ILE A 34 4.34 4.90 -3.09
C ILE A 34 4.85 6.14 -2.35
N GLU A 35 4.80 7.34 -2.94
CA GLU A 35 5.18 8.57 -2.22
C GLU A 35 4.35 8.79 -0.95
N TYR A 36 3.03 8.52 -1.01
CA TYR A 36 2.16 8.59 0.17
C TYR A 36 2.53 7.53 1.23
N LEU A 37 2.81 6.29 0.80
CA LEU A 37 3.22 5.22 1.70
C LEU A 37 4.54 5.55 2.41
N GLU A 38 5.53 6.08 1.68
CA GLU A 38 6.83 6.43 2.27
C GLU A 38 6.70 7.51 3.35
N LYS A 39 5.93 8.57 3.07
CA LYS A 39 5.63 9.63 4.05
C LYS A 39 4.91 9.06 5.27
N TRP A 40 3.99 8.13 5.07
CA TRP A 40 3.27 7.48 6.16
C TRP A 40 4.18 6.59 7.01
N LEU A 41 5.06 5.80 6.38
CA LEU A 41 6.06 4.98 7.08
C LEU A 41 7.00 5.85 7.92
N ALA A 42 7.50 6.95 7.35
CA ALA A 42 8.43 7.85 8.01
C ALA A 42 7.81 8.67 9.17
N SER A 43 6.48 8.86 9.19
CA SER A 43 5.78 9.64 10.21
C SER A 43 5.10 8.76 11.26
N THR A 44 4.34 7.77 10.82
CA THR A 44 3.48 6.92 11.66
C THR A 44 4.05 5.50 11.77
N GLY A 45 4.29 4.83 10.63
CA GLY A 45 4.60 3.40 10.59
C GLY A 45 5.86 3.02 11.39
N LYS A 46 6.90 3.87 11.40
CA LYS A 46 8.13 3.64 12.15
C LYS A 46 7.95 3.54 13.68
N ASN A 47 6.81 3.97 14.21
CA ASN A 47 6.53 3.93 15.65
C ASN A 47 5.76 2.68 16.06
N PHE A 48 5.42 1.80 15.12
CA PHE A 48 4.72 0.56 15.45
C PHE A 48 5.69 -0.45 16.05
N GLU A 49 5.19 -1.28 16.96
CA GLU A 49 5.91 -2.46 17.42
C GLU A 49 5.95 -3.51 16.30
N SER A 50 6.86 -4.48 16.41
CA SER A 50 6.92 -5.59 15.47
C SER A 50 5.64 -6.43 15.53
N GLY A 51 5.08 -6.73 14.37
CA GLY A 51 3.83 -7.47 14.25
C GLY A 51 3.68 -8.13 12.87
N ALA A 52 2.42 -8.35 12.48
CA ALA A 52 2.06 -8.85 11.15
C ALA A 52 1.21 -7.79 10.46
N TYR A 53 1.84 -6.94 9.65
CA TYR A 53 1.14 -5.86 8.94
C TYR A 53 1.14 -6.08 7.44
N VAL A 54 0.17 -5.48 6.76
CA VAL A 54 0.13 -5.45 5.29
C VAL A 54 -0.19 -4.03 4.83
N ALA A 55 0.61 -3.51 3.91
CA ALA A 55 0.24 -2.39 3.05
C ALA A 55 -0.33 -2.97 1.75
N ASP A 56 -1.64 -2.93 1.60
CA ASP A 56 -2.36 -3.42 0.41
C ASP A 56 -2.61 -2.25 -0.55
N VAL A 57 -1.85 -2.25 -1.65
CA VAL A 57 -1.82 -1.20 -2.66
C VAL A 57 -2.56 -1.68 -3.89
N GLY A 58 -3.71 -1.05 -4.13
CA GLY A 58 -4.48 -1.23 -5.35
C GLY A 58 -4.12 -0.18 -6.40
N PHE A 59 -3.64 -0.57 -7.57
CA PHE A 59 -3.22 0.36 -8.63
C PHE A 59 -3.78 -0.04 -10.00
N SER A 60 -3.80 0.90 -10.95
CA SER A 60 -4.14 0.60 -12.35
C SER A 60 -3.00 0.95 -13.29
N PRO A 61 -2.92 0.32 -14.48
CA PRO A 61 -2.02 0.76 -15.53
C PRO A 61 -2.25 2.23 -15.86
N ARG A 62 -1.17 3.00 -15.91
CA ARG A 62 -1.21 4.38 -16.39
C ARG A 62 -1.52 4.39 -17.89
N GLU A 63 -2.40 5.29 -18.31
CA GLU A 63 -2.71 5.47 -19.73
C GLU A 63 -1.45 5.83 -20.53
N GLY A 64 -1.19 5.08 -21.60
CA GLY A 64 -0.01 5.27 -22.45
C GLY A 64 1.34 4.89 -21.81
N ALA A 65 1.34 4.11 -20.72
CA ALA A 65 2.58 3.61 -20.15
C ALA A 65 3.30 2.63 -21.09
N CYS A 66 4.52 2.98 -21.51
CA CYS A 66 5.43 2.11 -22.28
C CYS A 66 6.59 1.58 -21.41
N GLY A 67 6.45 1.65 -20.08
CA GLY A 67 7.46 1.34 -19.08
C GLY A 67 7.63 2.44 -18.03
N GLY A 68 8.09 2.05 -16.84
CA GLY A 68 8.25 2.92 -15.67
C GLY A 68 7.45 2.41 -14.47
N GLY A 69 7.94 2.69 -13.26
CA GLY A 69 7.32 2.29 -12.00
C GLY A 69 7.74 3.24 -10.88
N SER A 70 7.32 2.94 -9.66
CA SER A 70 7.80 3.66 -8.48
C SER A 70 8.94 2.92 -7.80
N VAL A 71 9.73 3.64 -7.01
CA VAL A 71 10.80 3.07 -6.17
C VAL A 71 10.38 3.21 -4.73
N LEU A 72 10.23 2.09 -4.04
CA LEU A 72 10.18 2.07 -2.58
C LEU A 72 11.62 2.14 -2.07
N THR A 73 11.95 3.21 -1.35
CA THR A 73 13.31 3.48 -0.87
C THR A 73 13.79 2.43 0.14
N HIS A 74 15.12 2.30 0.25
CA HIS A 74 15.73 1.42 1.24
C HIS A 74 15.37 1.80 2.68
N GLU A 75 15.12 3.08 2.96
CA GLU A 75 14.71 3.56 4.28
C GLU A 75 13.29 3.05 4.60
N SER A 76 12.35 3.21 3.68
CA SER A 76 11.00 2.67 3.83
C SER A 76 10.98 1.15 3.94
N MET A 77 11.78 0.45 3.13
CA MET A 77 11.93 -1.01 3.26
C MET A 77 12.51 -1.42 4.62
N ALA A 78 13.48 -0.67 5.16
CA ALA A 78 14.03 -0.94 6.49
C ALA A 78 12.98 -0.76 7.60
N ILE A 79 12.14 0.29 7.51
CA ILE A 79 11.02 0.49 8.43
C ILE A 79 10.04 -0.68 8.33
N MET A 80 9.60 -1.04 7.13
CA MET A 80 8.66 -2.15 6.92
C MET A 80 9.20 -3.47 7.47
N ALA A 81 10.47 -3.77 7.21
CA ALA A 81 11.13 -4.96 7.76
C ALA A 81 11.17 -4.94 9.29
N SER A 82 11.46 -3.77 9.90
CA SER A 82 11.56 -3.64 11.36
C SER A 82 10.23 -3.86 12.09
N ILE A 83 9.11 -3.51 11.45
CA ILE A 83 7.76 -3.66 12.03
C ILE A 83 7.06 -4.95 11.59
N GLY A 84 7.63 -5.72 10.66
CA GLY A 84 7.00 -6.93 10.12
C GLY A 84 5.85 -6.64 9.15
N MET A 85 6.00 -5.61 8.31
CA MET A 85 5.03 -5.25 7.28
C MET A 85 5.37 -5.87 5.92
N ASN A 86 4.40 -6.55 5.32
CA ASN A 86 4.45 -7.00 3.93
C ASN A 86 3.81 -5.97 3.00
N LEU A 87 4.31 -5.92 1.76
CA LEU A 87 3.69 -5.16 0.68
C LEU A 87 2.84 -6.11 -0.18
N PHE A 88 1.56 -5.79 -0.37
CA PHE A 88 0.67 -6.51 -1.26
C PHE A 88 0.29 -5.57 -2.42
N LEU A 89 0.55 -6.01 -3.65
CA LEU A 89 0.33 -5.21 -4.85
C LEU A 89 -0.76 -5.86 -5.68
N SER A 90 -1.84 -5.12 -5.91
CA SER A 90 -3.00 -5.58 -6.67
C SER A 90 -3.22 -4.65 -7.86
N GLU A 91 -3.03 -5.19 -9.06
CA GLU A 91 -3.30 -4.47 -10.31
C GLU A 91 -4.77 -4.64 -10.71
N TYR A 92 -5.40 -3.55 -11.10
CA TYR A 92 -6.79 -3.49 -11.54
C TYR A 92 -6.85 -2.94 -12.97
N PRO A 93 -7.83 -3.39 -13.77
CA PRO A 93 -8.07 -2.77 -15.07
C PRO A 93 -8.31 -1.27 -14.89
N GLY A 94 -7.85 -0.47 -15.85
CA GLY A 94 -8.23 0.95 -15.90
C GLY A 94 -9.75 1.06 -15.85
N MET A 95 -10.27 2.01 -15.08
CA MET A 95 -11.71 2.27 -15.09
C MET A 95 -12.07 2.85 -16.45
N GLU A 96 -12.50 2.01 -17.39
CA GLU A 96 -13.27 2.49 -18.53
C GLU A 96 -14.55 3.11 -17.95
N GLU A 97 -14.76 4.40 -18.18
CA GLU A 97 -16.09 4.98 -17.98
C GLU A 97 -17.05 4.13 -18.81
N SER A 98 -17.93 3.38 -18.14
CA SER A 98 -19.03 2.71 -18.82
C SER A 98 -19.86 3.81 -19.46
N SER A 99 -19.71 3.99 -20.77
CA SER A 99 -20.59 4.82 -21.56
C SER A 99 -21.97 4.16 -21.53
N GLU A 100 -22.83 4.65 -20.64
CA GLU A 100 -24.28 4.41 -20.67
C GLU A 100 -24.91 4.97 -21.96
#